data_AF-A0A1Q7L750-F1
#
_entry.id   AF-A0A1Q7L750-F1
#
_cell.length_a   1.000
_cell.length_b   1.000
_cell.length_c   1.000
_cell.angle_alpha   90.00
_cell.angle_beta   90.00
_cell.angle_gamma   90.00
#
_symmetry.space_group_name_H-M   'P 1'
#
loop_
_entity.id
_entity.type
_entity.pdbx_description
1 polymer ?
#
loop_
_entity_poly.entity_id
_entity_poly.type
_entity_poly.pdbx_seq_one_letter_code
_entity_poly.pdbx_strand_id
1 'polypeptide(L)'
;MPFMDLIKKAIFEEEPRAQQPANPAPAPAAGRAPQPASASKYVPMTGRDNQFYARLAKQTDLSAVPELAKIEQYAAPLAPVITDKSLRYKAALATAQSQGGLTKDAILKGFDTLLKLLDSSASTFNKQTDEVGKTEVEAKIGQISDMNEAIQQKQKEITDLQQQVKSMQAQAEVSRAKLQEAKGNFAAALERRRVEIQQQRKEFETILE
;
A
#
# COMPACT_ATOMS: atom_id res chain seq x y z
N MET A 1 19.68 -7.64 7.64
CA MET A 1 18.41 -6.86 7.62
C MET A 1 17.58 -7.19 8.86
N PRO A 2 16.99 -6.19 9.53
CA PRO A 2 16.04 -6.37 10.62
C PRO A 2 14.75 -7.07 10.16
N PHE A 3 14.01 -7.68 11.10
CA PHE A 3 12.83 -8.49 10.80
C PHE A 3 11.70 -7.68 10.17
N MET A 4 11.55 -6.43 10.63
CA MET A 4 10.57 -5.49 10.12
C MET A 4 10.78 -5.17 8.64
N ASP A 5 12.02 -5.12 8.16
CA ASP A 5 12.29 -4.88 6.74
C ASP A 5 11.83 -6.04 5.87
N LEU A 6 11.83 -7.28 6.38
CA LEU A 6 11.30 -8.44 5.66
C LEU A 6 9.78 -8.42 5.58
N ILE A 7 9.11 -8.01 6.66
CA ILE A 7 7.67 -7.82 6.68
C ILE A 7 7.29 -6.71 5.70
N LYS A 8 7.96 -5.55 5.78
CA LYS A 8 7.71 -4.43 4.87
C LYS A 8 7.99 -4.79 3.41
N LYS A 9 9.10 -5.47 3.13
CA LYS A 9 9.41 -5.95 1.78
C LYS A 9 8.37 -6.94 1.25
N ALA A 10 7.91 -7.88 2.08
CA ALA A 10 6.90 -8.87 1.68
C ALA A 10 5.51 -8.26 1.45
N ILE A 11 5.17 -7.16 2.13
CA ILE A 11 3.86 -6.50 2.05
C ILE A 11 3.84 -5.37 1.00
N PHE A 12 4.93 -4.60 0.87
CA PHE A 12 4.96 -3.34 0.12
C PHE A 12 5.82 -3.35 -1.15
N GLU A 13 6.69 -4.35 -1.34
CA GLU A 13 7.48 -4.48 -2.57
C GLU A 13 6.78 -5.50 -3.50
N GLU A 14 5.74 -5.03 -4.19
CA GLU A 14 5.13 -5.72 -5.32
C GLU A 14 5.87 -5.29 -6.59
N GLU A 15 6.79 -6.13 -7.09
CA GLU A 15 7.29 -6.04 -8.47
C GLU A 15 6.09 -6.05 -9.45
N PRO A 16 6.17 -5.31 -10.58
CA PRO A 16 5.01 -4.99 -11.41
C PRO A 16 4.29 -6.27 -11.86
N ARG A 17 3.04 -6.43 -11.43
CA ARG A 17 2.16 -7.50 -11.88
C ARG A 17 2.13 -7.51 -13.41
N ALA A 18 2.77 -8.50 -14.02
CA ALA A 18 2.47 -8.89 -15.38
C ALA A 18 0.97 -9.20 -15.45
N GLN A 19 0.30 -8.49 -16.36
CA GLN A 19 -1.13 -8.55 -16.61
C GLN A 19 -1.57 -10.01 -16.83
N GLN A 20 -2.47 -10.50 -15.98
CA GLN A 20 -3.20 -11.74 -16.22
C GLN A 20 -4.60 -11.34 -16.73
N PRO A 21 -5.02 -11.77 -17.94
CA PRO A 21 -6.27 -11.32 -18.53
C PRO A 21 -7.49 -11.87 -17.76
N ALA A 22 -8.47 -10.98 -17.59
CA ALA A 22 -9.72 -11.21 -16.89
C ALA A 22 -10.57 -12.31 -17.54
N ASN A 23 -11.19 -13.15 -16.72
CA ASN A 23 -12.44 -13.81 -17.07
C ASN A 23 -13.41 -13.80 -15.86
N PRO A 24 -14.73 -13.66 -16.10
CA PRO A 24 -15.69 -13.13 -15.13
C PRO A 24 -16.27 -14.17 -14.14
N ALA A 25 -16.74 -13.66 -12.99
CA ALA A 25 -17.38 -14.37 -11.86
C ALA A 25 -18.90 -14.60 -12.07
N PRO A 26 -19.71 -15.02 -11.06
CA PRO A 26 -19.69 -16.24 -10.21
C PRO A 26 -21.08 -16.95 -10.13
N ALA A 27 -21.18 -18.16 -9.56
CA ALA A 27 -22.46 -18.79 -9.11
C ALA A 27 -22.21 -19.87 -8.01
N PRO A 28 -23.22 -20.35 -7.24
CA PRO A 28 -23.32 -20.15 -5.79
C PRO A 28 -22.99 -21.38 -4.91
N ALA A 29 -22.89 -21.10 -3.61
CA ALA A 29 -22.54 -22.01 -2.51
C ALA A 29 -23.46 -23.24 -2.36
N ALA A 30 -22.85 -24.42 -2.16
CA ALA A 30 -23.50 -25.63 -1.66
C ALA A 30 -22.68 -26.30 -0.56
N GLY A 31 -23.34 -26.52 0.58
CA GLY A 31 -23.05 -27.39 1.73
C GLY A 31 -21.63 -27.87 2.02
N ARG A 32 -21.03 -27.39 3.11
CA ARG A 32 -19.88 -28.03 3.75
C ARG A 32 -20.34 -28.85 4.95
N ALA A 33 -20.27 -30.18 4.83
CA ALA A 33 -20.33 -31.09 5.97
C ALA A 33 -19.06 -30.94 6.86
N PRO A 34 -19.11 -31.28 8.16
CA PRO A 34 -17.95 -31.18 9.04
C PRO A 34 -16.88 -32.20 8.64
N GLN A 35 -15.69 -31.72 8.26
CA GLN A 35 -14.52 -32.58 8.08
C GLN A 35 -13.89 -32.92 9.44
N PRO A 36 -13.50 -34.18 9.69
CA PRO A 36 -12.74 -34.54 10.88
C PRO A 36 -11.35 -33.90 10.85
N ALA A 37 -10.87 -33.50 12.03
CA ALA A 37 -9.58 -32.85 12.25
C ALA A 37 -8.44 -33.66 11.59
N SER A 38 -7.92 -33.12 10.48
CA SER A 38 -6.76 -33.68 9.81
C SER A 38 -5.51 -33.23 10.54
N ALA A 39 -4.72 -34.19 11.03
CA ALA A 39 -3.36 -33.96 11.49
C ALA A 39 -2.59 -33.17 10.42
N SER A 40 -1.99 -32.05 10.82
CA SER A 40 -1.26 -31.14 9.95
C SER A 40 -0.15 -31.87 9.18
N LYS A 41 -0.43 -32.22 7.92
CA LYS A 41 0.61 -32.65 6.98
C LYS A 41 1.46 -31.42 6.66
N TYR A 42 2.74 -31.49 7.00
CA TYR A 42 3.73 -30.51 6.60
C TYR A 42 3.75 -30.44 5.06
N VAL A 43 3.30 -29.31 4.50
CA VAL A 43 3.46 -29.01 3.08
C VAL A 43 4.77 -28.24 2.94
N PRO A 44 5.80 -28.79 2.28
CA PRO A 44 7.02 -28.04 2.04
C PRO A 44 6.71 -26.95 1.01
N MET A 45 6.64 -25.70 1.47
CA MET A 45 6.68 -24.53 0.59
C MET A 45 8.05 -24.51 -0.10
N THR A 46 8.10 -25.02 -1.31
CA THR A 46 9.24 -24.88 -2.22
C THR A 46 8.93 -23.70 -3.14
N GLY A 47 9.69 -22.61 -3.04
CA GLY A 47 9.55 -21.50 -4.00
C GLY A 47 9.80 -20.08 -3.52
N ARG A 48 10.22 -19.87 -2.27
CA ARG A 48 10.76 -18.57 -1.85
C ARG A 48 11.85 -18.88 -0.86
N ASP A 49 13.04 -18.27 -0.99
CA ASP A 49 14.04 -18.27 0.06
C ASP A 49 13.32 -17.98 1.37
N ASN A 50 13.13 -19.01 2.19
CA ASN A 50 12.28 -18.90 3.36
C ASN A 50 13.11 -18.22 4.45
N GLN A 51 13.40 -16.94 4.24
CA GLN A 51 14.23 -16.14 5.12
C GLN A 51 13.65 -16.07 6.53
N PHE A 52 12.33 -16.25 6.66
CA PHE A 52 11.64 -16.47 7.92
C PHE A 52 12.08 -17.79 8.57
N TYR A 53 12.06 -18.92 7.85
CA TYR A 53 12.61 -20.18 8.37
C TYR A 53 14.09 -20.08 8.71
N ALA A 54 14.92 -19.47 7.86
CA ALA A 54 16.35 -19.31 8.13
C ALA A 54 16.62 -18.49 9.40
N ARG A 55 15.81 -17.44 9.67
CA ARG A 55 15.88 -16.67 10.91
C ARG A 55 15.38 -17.45 12.12
N LEU A 56 14.24 -18.11 12.00
CA LEU A 56 13.67 -18.91 13.09
C LEU A 56 14.63 -20.02 13.46
N ALA A 57 15.19 -20.74 12.48
CA ALA A 57 16.20 -21.77 12.67
C ALA A 57 17.46 -21.22 13.38
N LYS A 58 17.91 -20.02 13.03
CA LYS A 58 19.04 -19.36 13.71
C LYS A 58 18.71 -18.96 15.15
N GLN A 59 17.47 -18.56 15.43
CA GLN A 59 17.03 -18.17 16.78
C GLN A 59 16.80 -19.37 17.69
N THR A 60 16.39 -20.50 17.14
CA THR A 60 16.10 -21.75 17.87
C THR A 60 17.20 -22.79 17.70
N ASP A 61 18.44 -22.37 17.44
CA ASP A 61 19.56 -23.28 17.33
C ASP A 61 19.88 -23.92 18.69
N LEU A 62 20.48 -25.12 18.70
CA LEU A 62 20.82 -25.84 19.93
C LEU A 62 21.79 -25.03 20.80
N SER A 63 22.63 -24.20 20.17
CA SER A 63 23.53 -23.24 20.80
C SER A 63 22.81 -22.14 21.61
N ALA A 64 21.52 -21.88 21.34
CA ALA A 64 20.73 -20.87 22.05
C ALA A 64 20.36 -21.29 23.49
N VAL A 65 20.47 -22.58 23.81
CA VAL A 65 20.20 -23.12 25.15
C VAL A 65 21.48 -23.75 25.72
N PRO A 66 21.99 -23.28 26.88
CA PRO A 66 23.27 -23.73 27.44
C PRO A 66 23.39 -25.25 27.61
N GLU A 67 22.29 -25.92 27.98
CA GLU A 67 22.22 -27.37 28.16
C GLU A 67 22.38 -28.13 26.83
N LEU A 68 21.79 -27.62 25.76
CA LEU A 68 21.87 -28.22 24.42
C LEU A 68 23.18 -27.88 23.72
N ALA A 69 23.73 -26.68 23.97
CA ALA A 69 25.05 -26.27 23.49
C ALA A 69 26.17 -27.20 23.97
N LYS A 70 26.07 -27.73 25.20
CA LYS A 70 27.02 -28.73 25.72
C LYS A 70 27.01 -30.02 24.88
N ILE A 71 25.83 -30.51 24.49
CA ILE A 71 25.72 -31.70 23.62
C ILE A 71 26.39 -31.44 22.28
N GLU A 72 26.21 -30.24 21.73
CA GLU A 72 26.85 -29.84 20.48
C GLU A 72 28.37 -29.75 20.58
N GLN A 73 28.90 -29.24 21.69
CA GLN A 73 30.34 -29.22 21.98
C GLN A 73 30.95 -30.62 22.04
N TYR A 74 30.23 -31.63 22.56
CA TYR A 74 30.70 -33.03 22.55
C TYR A 74 30.45 -33.72 21.20
N ALA A 75 29.47 -33.28 20.41
CA ALA A 75 29.18 -33.83 19.09
C ALA A 75 30.11 -33.30 17.98
N ALA A 76 30.58 -32.05 18.08
CA ALA A 76 31.47 -31.41 17.12
C ALA A 76 32.78 -32.19 16.85
N PRO A 77 33.56 -32.62 17.85
CA PRO A 77 34.80 -33.38 17.62
C PRO A 77 34.55 -34.82 17.12
N LEU A 78 33.32 -35.34 17.26
CA LEU A 78 32.91 -36.65 16.73
C LEU A 78 32.46 -36.57 15.27
N ALA A 79 32.31 -35.37 14.71
CA ALA A 79 31.87 -35.17 13.34
C ALA A 79 32.73 -35.82 12.24
N PRO A 80 34.08 -35.80 12.31
CA PRO A 80 34.93 -36.47 11.33
C PRO A 80 35.00 -38.00 11.49
N VAL A 81 34.63 -38.54 12.67
CA VAL A 81 34.76 -39.97 12.99
C VAL A 81 33.44 -40.72 12.82
N ILE A 82 32.31 -40.09 13.15
CA ILE A 82 30.97 -40.68 13.05
C ILE A 82 30.16 -39.87 12.06
N THR A 83 30.03 -40.37 10.83
CA THR A 83 29.23 -39.75 9.75
C THR A 83 27.73 -39.82 10.01
N ASP A 84 27.26 -40.85 10.70
CA ASP A 84 25.84 -40.97 11.10
C ASP A 84 25.50 -39.98 12.22
N LYS A 85 24.60 -39.04 11.92
CA LYS A 85 24.18 -37.99 12.86
C LYS A 85 23.55 -38.56 14.12
N SER A 86 22.67 -39.56 14.01
CA SER A 86 21.99 -40.15 15.17
C SER A 86 22.98 -40.85 16.09
N LEU A 87 23.94 -41.59 15.52
CA LEU A 87 24.97 -42.27 16.29
C LEU A 87 25.94 -41.28 16.95
N ARG A 88 26.28 -40.18 16.26
CA ARG A 88 27.13 -39.10 16.77
C ARG A 88 26.50 -38.39 17.95
N TYR A 89 25.23 -37.98 17.83
CA TYR A 89 24.51 -37.34 18.93
C TYR A 89 24.27 -38.31 20.08
N LYS A 90 24.05 -39.61 19.83
CA LYS A 90 23.96 -40.61 20.90
C LYS A 90 25.27 -40.75 21.70
N ALA A 91 26.41 -40.77 21.02
CA ALA A 91 27.73 -40.79 21.66
C ALA A 91 28.00 -39.48 22.42
N ALA A 92 27.73 -38.33 21.82
CA ALA A 92 27.86 -37.03 22.46
C ALA A 92 26.95 -36.89 23.69
N LEU A 93 25.74 -37.43 23.63
CA LEU A 93 24.79 -37.44 24.75
C LEU A 93 25.29 -38.29 25.90
N ALA A 94 25.82 -39.50 25.61
CA ALA A 94 26.41 -40.36 26.63
C ALA A 94 27.60 -39.69 27.33
N THR A 95 28.45 -38.98 26.57
CA THR A 95 29.56 -38.18 27.12
C THR A 95 29.06 -36.97 27.93
N ALA A 96 28.04 -36.25 27.44
CA ALA A 96 27.46 -35.10 28.14
C ALA A 96 26.77 -35.49 29.46
N GLN A 97 26.13 -36.66 29.49
CA GLN A 97 25.50 -37.22 30.69
C GLN A 97 26.53 -37.72 31.70
N SER A 98 27.58 -38.40 31.25
CA SER A 98 28.60 -39.00 32.13
C SER A 98 29.65 -38.00 32.63
N GLN A 99 30.10 -37.05 31.79
CA GLN A 99 31.17 -36.10 32.12
C GLN A 99 30.65 -34.67 32.40
N GLY A 100 29.51 -34.29 31.83
CA GLY A 100 28.96 -32.94 31.92
C GLY A 100 27.84 -32.76 32.95
N GLY A 101 27.45 -33.83 33.67
CA GLY A 101 26.37 -33.81 34.66
C GLY A 101 24.99 -33.48 34.08
N LEU A 102 24.80 -33.63 32.77
CA LEU A 102 23.57 -33.26 32.09
C LEU A 102 22.50 -34.33 32.30
N THR A 103 21.36 -33.97 32.88
CA THR A 103 20.26 -34.93 33.09
C THR A 103 19.32 -34.98 31.89
N LYS A 104 18.60 -36.10 31.71
CA LYS A 104 17.58 -36.24 30.67
C LYS A 104 16.52 -35.13 30.76
N ASP A 105 16.08 -34.80 31.97
CA ASP A 105 15.13 -33.71 32.22
C ASP A 105 15.67 -32.34 31.81
N ALA A 106 16.94 -32.04 32.07
CA ALA A 106 17.55 -30.76 31.65
C ALA A 106 17.58 -30.61 30.12
N ILE A 107 17.80 -31.71 29.39
CA ILE A 107 17.82 -31.74 27.92
C ILE A 107 16.41 -31.52 27.37
N LEU A 108 15.42 -32.26 27.88
CA LEU A 108 14.03 -32.11 27.46
C LEU A 108 13.52 -30.69 27.75
N LYS A 109 13.84 -30.15 28.94
CA LYS A 109 13.53 -28.76 29.30
C LYS A 109 14.23 -27.74 28.39
N GLY A 110 15.41 -28.07 27.90
CA GLY A 110 16.11 -27.26 26.90
C GLY A 110 15.35 -27.19 25.58
N PHE A 111 14.82 -28.32 25.09
CA PHE A 111 13.96 -28.34 23.91
C PHE A 111 12.63 -27.62 24.14
N ASP A 112 12.02 -27.76 25.32
CA ASP A 112 10.83 -26.98 25.70
C ASP A 112 11.11 -25.47 25.68
N THR A 113 12.34 -25.07 26.03
CA THR A 113 12.77 -23.66 25.99
C THR A 113 12.90 -23.16 24.55
N LEU A 114 13.44 -23.98 23.63
CA LEU A 114 13.48 -23.65 22.20
C LEU A 114 12.08 -23.54 21.60
N LEU A 115 11.15 -24.43 21.98
CA LEU A 115 9.75 -24.36 21.54
C LEU A 115 9.06 -23.09 22.07
N LYS A 116 9.25 -22.74 23.34
CA LYS A 116 8.73 -21.48 23.89
C LYS A 116 9.31 -20.24 23.21
N LEU A 117 10.59 -20.29 22.82
CA LEU A 117 11.21 -19.21 22.07
C LEU A 117 10.58 -19.08 20.67
N LEU A 118 10.28 -20.20 20.02
CA LEU A 118 9.56 -20.21 18.74
C LEU A 118 8.14 -19.63 18.88
N ASP A 119 7.40 -20.01 19.92
CA ASP A 119 6.06 -19.49 20.21
C ASP A 119 6.09 -17.98 20.47
N SER A 120 7.10 -17.51 21.22
CA SER A 120 7.32 -16.07 21.47
C SER A 120 7.62 -15.30 20.18
N SER A 121 8.46 -15.87 19.30
CA SER A 121 8.73 -15.30 17.98
C SER A 121 7.47 -15.23 17.10
N ALA A 122 6.62 -16.26 17.12
CA ALA A 122 5.34 -16.26 16.41
C ALA A 122 4.37 -15.19 16.95
N SER A 123 4.24 -15.07 18.28
CA SER A 123 3.43 -14.04 18.93
C SER A 123 3.91 -12.63 18.60
N THR A 124 5.22 -12.42 18.60
CA THR A 124 5.84 -11.13 18.26
C THR A 124 5.59 -10.78 16.78
N PHE A 125 5.75 -11.74 15.87
CA PHE A 125 5.48 -11.54 14.44
C PHE A 125 4.02 -11.15 14.18
N ASN A 126 3.06 -11.84 14.79
CA ASN A 126 1.65 -11.53 14.62
C ASN A 126 1.32 -10.12 15.11
N LYS A 127 1.80 -9.75 16.31
CA LYS A 127 1.62 -8.40 16.85
C LYS A 127 2.21 -7.32 15.93
N GLN A 128 3.42 -7.53 15.44
CA GLN A 128 4.09 -6.58 14.55
C GLN A 128 3.39 -6.47 13.19
N THR A 129 2.88 -7.58 12.67
CA THR A 129 2.10 -7.60 11.42
C THR A 129 0.78 -6.85 11.59
N ASP A 130 0.09 -7.07 12.70
CA ASP A 130 -1.14 -6.33 13.04
C ASP A 130 -0.87 -4.83 13.18
N GLU A 131 0.24 -4.46 13.82
CA GLU A 131 0.63 -3.06 14.01
C GLU A 131 0.98 -2.38 12.68
N VAL A 132 1.73 -3.03 11.79
CA VAL A 132 2.03 -2.53 10.43
C VAL A 132 0.74 -2.43 9.61
N GLY A 133 -0.14 -3.43 9.70
CA GLY A 133 -1.44 -3.41 9.05
C GLY A 133 -2.26 -2.18 9.46
N LYS A 134 -2.39 -1.93 10.76
CA LYS A 134 -3.12 -0.76 11.27
C LYS A 134 -2.44 0.55 10.89
N THR A 135 -1.15 0.68 11.19
CA THR A 135 -0.48 1.98 11.07
C THR A 135 -0.20 2.39 9.64
N GLU A 136 0.18 1.46 8.76
CA GLU A 136 0.56 1.81 7.38
C GLU A 136 -0.59 1.61 6.39
N VAL A 137 -1.37 0.54 6.51
CA VAL A 137 -2.47 0.28 5.56
C VAL A 137 -3.68 1.15 5.88
N GLU A 138 -4.16 1.19 7.13
CA GLU A 138 -5.31 2.04 7.47
C GLU A 138 -5.00 3.53 7.29
N ALA A 139 -3.76 3.97 7.58
CA ALA A 139 -3.34 5.35 7.29
C ALA A 139 -3.36 5.66 5.79
N LYS A 140 -2.88 4.75 4.93
CA LYS A 140 -2.98 4.91 3.47
C LYS A 140 -4.42 4.94 2.99
N ILE A 141 -5.30 4.12 3.58
CA ILE A 141 -6.74 4.14 3.28
C ILE A 141 -7.34 5.50 3.66
N GLY A 142 -6.99 6.05 4.83
CA GLY A 142 -7.39 7.39 5.25
C GLY A 142 -6.94 8.46 4.25
N GLN A 143 -5.65 8.44 3.87
CA GLN A 143 -5.11 9.37 2.86
C GLN A 143 -5.83 9.27 1.51
N ILE A 144 -6.19 8.06 1.06
CA ILE A 144 -6.96 7.86 -0.16
C ILE A 144 -8.36 8.46 -0.03
N SER A 145 -9.01 8.31 1.12
CA SER A 145 -10.31 8.93 1.40
C SER A 145 -10.25 10.45 1.29
N ASP A 146 -9.28 11.07 1.99
CA ASP A 146 -9.08 12.53 1.97
C ASP A 146 -8.81 13.04 0.56
N MET A 147 -8.00 12.32 -0.22
CA MET A 147 -7.73 12.66 -1.62
C MET A 147 -8.98 12.58 -2.49
N ASN A 148 -9.83 11.57 -2.29
CA ASN A 148 -11.09 11.44 -3.03
C ASN A 148 -12.07 12.57 -2.70
N GLU A 149 -12.15 13.00 -1.44
CA GLU A 149 -12.95 14.16 -1.04
C GLU A 149 -12.43 15.46 -1.69
N ALA A 150 -11.11 15.66 -1.69
CA ALA A 150 -10.49 16.80 -2.36
C ALA A 150 -10.75 16.81 -3.88
N ILE A 151 -10.71 15.64 -4.53
CA ILE A 151 -11.06 15.49 -5.95
C ILE A 151 -12.51 15.90 -6.20
N GLN A 152 -13.45 15.42 -5.39
CA GLN A 152 -14.88 15.78 -5.50
C GLN A 152 -15.09 17.30 -5.36
N GLN A 153 -14.43 17.93 -4.39
CA GLN A 153 -14.52 19.38 -4.17
C GLN A 153 -13.98 20.16 -5.37
N LYS A 154 -12.81 19.77 -5.90
CA LYS A 154 -12.23 20.40 -7.09
C LYS A 154 -13.07 20.21 -8.34
N GLN A 155 -13.73 19.06 -8.49
CA GLN A 155 -14.62 18.80 -9.61
C GLN A 155 -15.85 19.73 -9.59
N LYS A 156 -16.37 20.02 -8.39
CA LYS A 156 -17.44 21.02 -8.20
C LYS A 156 -16.96 22.42 -8.58
N GLU A 157 -15.79 22.83 -8.09
CA GLU A 157 -15.18 24.12 -8.43
C GLU A 157 -14.95 24.29 -9.94
N ILE A 158 -14.49 23.25 -10.63
CA ILE A 158 -14.35 23.24 -12.09
C ILE A 158 -15.71 23.48 -12.77
N THR A 159 -16.77 22.85 -12.27
CA THR A 159 -18.12 23.00 -12.83
C THR A 159 -18.63 24.43 -12.65
N ASP A 160 -18.41 25.01 -11.47
CA ASP A 160 -18.81 26.40 -11.17
C ASP A 160 -18.04 27.39 -12.06
N LEU A 161 -16.73 27.21 -12.22
CA LEU A 161 -15.90 28.03 -13.11
C LEU A 161 -16.32 27.91 -14.58
N GLN A 162 -16.65 26.70 -15.05
CA GLN A 162 -17.17 26.49 -16.41
C GLN A 162 -18.49 27.24 -16.63
N GLN A 163 -19.38 27.27 -15.63
CA GLN A 163 -20.62 28.02 -15.72
C GLN A 163 -20.38 29.53 -15.74
N GLN A 164 -19.41 30.01 -14.96
CA GLN A 164 -19.00 31.41 -14.95
C GLN A 164 -18.44 31.85 -16.32
N VAL A 165 -17.59 31.02 -16.94
CA VAL A 165 -17.06 31.27 -18.30
C VAL A 165 -18.19 31.43 -19.31
N LYS A 166 -19.18 30.52 -19.31
CA LYS A 166 -20.34 30.61 -20.22
C LYS A 166 -21.14 31.89 -20.01
N SER A 167 -21.37 32.27 -18.75
CA SER A 167 -22.07 33.51 -18.41
C SER A 167 -21.33 34.74 -18.93
N MET A 168 -20.01 34.81 -18.70
CA MET A 168 -19.18 35.92 -19.18
C MET A 168 -19.12 35.99 -20.71
N GLN A 169 -19.07 34.86 -21.40
CA GLN A 169 -19.14 34.81 -22.86
C GLN A 169 -20.45 35.41 -23.38
N ALA A 170 -21.60 34.99 -22.83
CA ALA A 170 -22.90 35.55 -23.20
C ALA A 170 -22.99 37.06 -22.92
N GLN A 171 -22.47 37.51 -21.76
CA GLN A 171 -22.44 38.94 -21.43
C GLN A 171 -21.56 39.74 -22.40
N ALA A 172 -20.42 39.18 -22.83
CA ALA A 172 -19.54 39.83 -23.80
C ALA A 172 -20.21 39.96 -25.17
N GLU A 173 -20.95 38.94 -25.62
CA GLU A 173 -21.72 38.98 -26.87
C GLU A 173 -22.82 40.05 -26.83
N VAL A 174 -23.61 40.08 -25.75
CA VAL A 174 -24.65 41.11 -25.53
C VAL A 174 -24.02 42.51 -25.52
N SER A 175 -22.89 42.68 -24.83
CA SER A 175 -22.18 43.96 -24.77
C SER A 175 -21.66 44.40 -26.14
N ARG A 176 -21.14 43.46 -26.94
CA ARG A 176 -20.73 43.73 -28.33
C ARG A 176 -21.90 44.15 -29.21
N ALA A 177 -23.04 43.47 -29.10
CA ALA A 177 -24.24 43.83 -29.86
C ALA A 177 -24.72 45.25 -29.52
N LYS A 178 -24.83 45.57 -28.22
CA LYS A 178 -25.20 46.92 -27.76
C LYS A 178 -24.22 48.00 -28.22
N LEU A 179 -22.92 47.69 -28.23
CA LEU A 179 -21.92 48.63 -28.72
C LEU A 179 -22.08 48.91 -30.21
N GLN A 180 -22.35 47.88 -31.02
CA GLN A 180 -22.59 48.06 -32.46
C GLN A 180 -23.87 48.84 -32.73
N GLU A 181 -24.94 48.54 -31.99
CA GLU A 181 -26.18 49.31 -32.05
C GLU A 181 -25.96 50.79 -31.70
N ALA A 182 -25.26 51.07 -30.59
CA ALA A 182 -24.93 52.42 -30.17
C ALA A 182 -24.09 53.17 -31.24
N LYS A 183 -23.13 52.49 -31.87
CA LYS A 183 -22.34 53.06 -32.99
C LYS A 183 -23.24 53.40 -34.18
N GLY A 184 -24.15 52.51 -34.55
CA GLY A 184 -25.12 52.75 -35.63
C GLY A 184 -26.03 53.94 -35.33
N ASN A 185 -26.60 53.97 -34.13
CA ASN A 185 -27.47 55.05 -33.69
C ASN A 185 -26.74 56.41 -33.66
N PHE A 186 -25.50 56.44 -33.18
CA PHE A 186 -24.68 57.64 -33.19
C PHE A 186 -24.38 58.11 -34.62
N ALA A 187 -24.00 57.21 -35.52
CA ALA A 187 -23.72 57.56 -36.91
C ALA A 187 -24.96 58.15 -37.62
N ALA A 188 -26.13 57.55 -37.41
CA ALA A 188 -27.40 58.05 -37.94
C ALA A 188 -27.75 59.44 -37.37
N ALA A 189 -27.60 59.63 -36.06
CA ALA A 189 -27.85 60.92 -35.41
C ALA A 189 -26.88 62.01 -35.90
N LEU A 190 -25.60 61.67 -36.08
CA LEU A 190 -24.58 62.57 -36.61
C LEU A 190 -24.94 63.04 -38.02
N GLU A 191 -25.33 62.11 -38.90
CA GLU A 191 -25.66 62.45 -40.29
C GLU A 191 -26.93 63.29 -40.38
N ARG A 192 -27.96 62.93 -39.61
CA ARG A 192 -29.17 63.76 -39.48
C ARG A 192 -28.83 65.18 -39.05
N ARG A 193 -27.97 65.32 -38.02
CA ARG A 193 -27.58 66.65 -37.52
C ARG A 193 -26.78 67.45 -38.55
N ARG A 194 -25.93 66.80 -39.36
CA ARG A 194 -25.23 67.47 -40.47
C ARG A 194 -26.20 68.01 -41.50
N VAL A 195 -27.18 67.22 -41.92
CA VAL A 195 -28.20 67.66 -42.89
C VAL A 195 -29.00 68.83 -42.33
N GLU A 196 -29.42 68.77 -41.07
CA GLU A 196 -30.11 69.88 -40.40
C GLU A 196 -29.28 71.17 -40.42
N ILE A 197 -27.99 71.10 -40.08
CA ILE A 197 -27.09 72.26 -40.08
C ILE A 197 -26.90 72.82 -41.50
N GLN A 198 -26.74 71.96 -42.52
CA GLN A 198 -26.61 72.40 -43.90
C GLN A 198 -27.87 73.08 -44.42
N GLN A 199 -29.04 72.55 -44.05
CA GLN A 199 -30.32 73.15 -44.40
C GLN A 199 -30.49 74.53 -43.75
N GLN A 200 -30.21 74.63 -42.45
CA GLN A 200 -30.23 75.90 -41.72
C GLN A 200 -29.30 76.93 -42.37
N ARG A 201 -28.08 76.52 -42.77
CA ARG A 201 -27.15 77.40 -43.48
C ARG A 201 -27.75 77.97 -44.75
N LYS A 202 -28.37 77.14 -45.60
CA LYS A 202 -28.99 77.58 -46.87
C LYS A 202 -30.13 78.57 -46.63
N GLU A 203 -30.95 78.32 -45.60
CA GLU A 203 -32.03 79.22 -45.20
C GLU A 203 -31.48 80.59 -44.81
N PHE A 204 -30.42 80.63 -43.99
CA PHE A 204 -29.76 81.90 -43.64
C PHE A 204 -29.11 82.61 -44.84
N GLU A 205 -28.48 81.88 -45.76
CA GLU A 205 -27.92 82.46 -47.00
C GLU A 205 -29.02 83.15 -47.82
N THR A 206 -30.21 82.54 -47.92
CA THR A 206 -31.36 83.13 -48.66
C THR A 206 -31.93 84.38 -47.98
N ILE A 207 -31.87 84.47 -46.64
CA ILE A 207 -32.36 85.64 -45.89
C ILE A 207 -31.42 86.84 -46.01
N LEU A 208 -30.12 86.59 -46.26
CA LEU A 208 -29.08 87.60 -46.30
C LEU A 208 -28.83 88.20 -47.69
N GLU A 209 -29.42 87.62 -48.75
CA GLU A 209 -29.49 88.18 -50.11
C GLU A 209 -30.69 89.12 -50.30
#